data_AF-A0A969H8I3-F1
#
_entry.id   AF-A0A969H8I3-F1
#
_cell.length_a   1.000
_cell.length_b   1.000
_cell.length_c   1.000
_cell.angle_alpha   90.00
_cell.angle_beta   90.00
_cell.angle_gamma   90.00
#
_symmetry.space_group_name_H-M   'P 1'
#
loop_
_entity.id
_entity.type
_entity.pdbx_description
1 polymer ?
#
loop_
_entity_poly.entity_id
_entity_poly.type
_entity_poly.pdbx_seq_one_letter_code
_entity_poly.pdbx_strand_id
1 'polypeptide(L)'
;MNSAKSGRSGRCVRRRRLTARDFAAKGKKQKVITQSDILEVLPDSDINTEAADALIAQLVEHGIEVLDDDDEDGDTEALADVEEPDDAALQEVEEELGDDDFLNNQIMELASSELTNDPVRMYLREIGQVNLLTAQDEVSLAKRIQKGINARKSVEKNGNGSMDETAILKAELDGKLAKRCLAEANLRLVVSVAKRYIGRGMNFLDLIQEGNIGLLRAVEKFDHRRGYKFSTYATWWIRQAISRAIADQARTIRIPVHMVETINRLVRVQRRLLQEHGREPTSKEIALELDQMSPEDTEAIREALQKNQPVEAALERRWRRAAGKVRRIIRIAQEPMSLETPIGSEENSYLGDFIEDESVLGPVDAASKQLLKEQLHEILDSLSERERKVLEMRFGLTDGQGRTLEEVGSEFGVTRERIRQIEAKALRKLRHPIRSRKLRDYLG
;
A
#
# COMPACT_ATOMS: atom_id res chain seq x y z
N MET A 1 -71.19 30.37 27.05
CA MET A 1 -70.34 30.09 28.23
C MET A 1 -69.59 28.79 27.94
N ASN A 2 -68.42 28.89 27.29
CA ASN A 2 -67.05 28.81 27.91
C ASN A 2 -66.70 27.36 28.30
N SER A 3 -65.59 26.70 27.95
CA SER A 3 -64.29 27.05 27.36
C SER A 3 -63.64 25.75 26.83
N ALA A 4 -63.13 25.71 25.59
CA ALA A 4 -61.71 25.75 25.19
C ALA A 4 -60.76 24.65 25.74
N LYS A 5 -60.31 23.75 24.85
CA LYS A 5 -58.92 23.25 24.76
C LYS A 5 -58.50 23.05 23.28
N SER A 6 -57.77 24.03 22.75
CA SER A 6 -56.76 23.90 21.68
C SER A 6 -55.59 23.02 22.18
N GLY A 7 -54.83 22.25 21.42
CA GLY A 7 -54.43 22.33 20.01
C GLY A 7 -52.91 22.58 19.93
N ARG A 8 -52.11 21.55 19.59
CA ARG A 8 -50.88 21.67 18.79
C ARG A 8 -50.45 20.30 18.25
N SER A 9 -50.73 20.12 16.96
CA SER A 9 -50.31 19.01 16.10
C SER A 9 -48.80 19.03 15.88
N GLY A 10 -48.13 17.90 16.13
CA GLY A 10 -46.84 17.58 15.54
C GLY A 10 -47.02 17.28 14.05
N ARG A 11 -46.43 18.09 13.19
CA ARG A 11 -46.37 17.89 11.74
C ARG A 11 -45.42 16.72 11.45
N CYS A 12 -45.98 15.54 11.21
CA CYS A 12 -45.25 14.44 10.60
C CYS A 12 -45.13 14.73 9.09
N VAL A 13 -43.93 15.04 8.62
CA VAL A 13 -43.64 15.27 7.20
C VAL A 13 -43.74 13.92 6.49
N ARG A 14 -44.88 13.63 5.85
CA ARG A 14 -45.01 12.52 4.90
C ARG A 14 -44.06 12.79 3.73
N ARG A 15 -42.90 12.11 3.68
CA ARG A 15 -42.07 12.04 2.47
C ARG A 15 -42.93 11.39 1.37
N ARG A 16 -43.04 12.05 0.21
CA ARG A 16 -43.72 11.51 -0.97
C ARG A 16 -42.91 10.30 -1.47
N ARG A 17 -43.54 9.13 -1.58
CA ARG A 17 -42.97 7.97 -2.31
C ARG A 17 -42.70 8.40 -3.76
N LEU A 18 -41.49 8.17 -4.26
CA LEU A 18 -41.12 8.38 -5.65
C LEU A 18 -41.90 7.36 -6.51
N THR A 19 -42.50 7.81 -7.62
CA THR A 19 -43.18 6.88 -8.54
C THR A 19 -42.16 6.26 -9.49
N ALA A 20 -42.42 5.04 -10.00
CA ALA A 20 -41.52 4.34 -10.94
C ALA A 20 -41.17 5.18 -12.18
N ARG A 21 -42.06 6.10 -12.61
CA ARG A 21 -41.79 7.05 -13.70
C ARG A 21 -40.78 8.12 -13.33
N ASP A 22 -40.81 8.61 -12.09
CA ASP A 22 -39.85 9.61 -11.59
C ASP A 22 -38.46 8.97 -11.39
N PHE A 23 -38.42 7.71 -10.95
CA PHE A 23 -37.20 6.91 -10.81
C PHE A 23 -36.51 6.67 -12.16
N ALA A 24 -37.26 6.25 -13.19
CA ALA A 24 -36.73 6.06 -14.55
C ALA A 24 -36.22 7.39 -15.17
N ALA A 25 -36.87 8.52 -14.86
CA ALA A 25 -36.43 9.84 -15.31
C ALA A 25 -35.14 10.31 -14.59
N LYS A 26 -34.99 9.95 -13.30
CA LYS A 26 -33.77 10.21 -12.51
C LYS A 26 -32.60 9.37 -13.04
N GLY A 27 -32.81 8.09 -13.31
CA GLY A 27 -31.84 7.16 -13.91
C GLY A 27 -31.29 7.62 -15.27
N LYS A 28 -32.16 8.08 -16.18
CA LYS A 28 -31.73 8.60 -17.50
C LYS A 28 -30.94 9.91 -17.43
N LYS A 29 -31.13 10.73 -16.38
CA LYS A 29 -30.43 12.00 -16.21
C LYS A 29 -29.08 11.86 -15.52
N GLN A 30 -29.00 10.98 -14.52
CA GLN A 30 -27.85 10.91 -13.63
C GLN A 30 -26.90 9.75 -13.93
N LYS A 31 -27.31 8.77 -14.77
CA LYS A 31 -26.54 7.54 -15.13
C LYS A 31 -26.11 6.65 -13.96
N VAL A 32 -26.36 7.07 -12.73
CA VAL A 32 -25.99 6.40 -11.48
C VAL A 32 -27.21 6.35 -10.57
N ILE A 33 -27.50 5.17 -10.01
CA ILE A 33 -28.60 4.93 -9.07
C ILE A 33 -28.06 4.10 -7.89
N THR A 34 -28.48 4.44 -6.67
CA THR A 34 -28.10 3.69 -5.45
C THR A 34 -29.09 2.58 -5.11
N GLN A 35 -28.62 1.56 -4.38
CA GLN A 35 -29.47 0.41 -4.00
C GLN A 35 -30.62 0.80 -3.07
N SER A 36 -30.42 1.77 -2.18
CA SER A 36 -31.49 2.35 -1.34
C SER A 36 -32.59 3.06 -2.15
N ASP A 37 -32.26 3.70 -3.28
CA ASP A 37 -33.25 4.30 -4.18
C ASP A 37 -34.10 3.22 -4.90
N ILE A 38 -33.54 2.03 -5.16
CA ILE A 38 -34.27 0.88 -5.75
C ILE A 38 -35.29 0.31 -4.74
N LEU A 39 -34.87 0.18 -3.48
CA LEU A 39 -35.71 -0.35 -2.40
C LEU A 39 -36.87 0.59 -2.03
N GLU A 40 -36.73 1.91 -2.18
CA GLU A 40 -37.82 2.87 -1.94
C GLU A 40 -38.94 2.82 -2.98
N VAL A 41 -38.66 2.30 -4.18
CA VAL A 41 -39.61 2.25 -5.31
C VAL A 41 -40.37 0.92 -5.37
N LEU A 42 -39.80 -0.15 -4.81
CA LEU A 42 -40.43 -1.46 -4.75
C LEU A 42 -41.50 -1.48 -3.62
N PRO A 43 -42.73 -1.95 -3.89
CA PRO A 43 -43.76 -2.08 -2.86
C PRO A 43 -43.38 -3.15 -1.84
N ASP A 44 -43.75 -2.94 -0.56
CA ASP A 44 -43.45 -3.80 0.60
C ASP A 44 -44.04 -5.24 0.54
N SER A 45 -44.53 -5.69 -0.62
CA SER A 45 -45.13 -7.01 -0.83
C SER A 45 -44.46 -7.71 -2.01
N ASP A 46 -43.83 -8.85 -1.71
CA ASP A 46 -43.05 -9.78 -2.56
C ASP A 46 -41.58 -9.38 -2.77
N ILE A 47 -40.80 -9.50 -1.70
CA ILE A 47 -39.33 -9.59 -1.76
C ILE A 47 -38.97 -10.96 -2.34
N ASN A 48 -38.92 -11.06 -3.67
CA ASN A 48 -38.06 -12.05 -4.32
C ASN A 48 -36.75 -11.35 -4.68
N THR A 49 -35.65 -11.79 -4.09
CA THR A 49 -34.29 -11.38 -4.46
C THR A 49 -34.07 -11.51 -5.98
N GLU A 50 -34.66 -12.52 -6.62
CA GLU A 50 -34.64 -12.68 -8.08
C GLU A 50 -35.27 -11.52 -8.86
N ALA A 51 -36.31 -10.87 -8.33
CA ALA A 51 -36.98 -9.75 -9.01
C ALA A 51 -36.16 -8.46 -8.91
N ALA A 52 -35.45 -8.26 -7.80
CA ALA A 52 -34.49 -7.18 -7.64
C ALA A 52 -33.28 -7.39 -8.57
N ASP A 53 -32.76 -8.62 -8.64
CA ASP A 53 -31.65 -8.99 -9.53
C ASP A 53 -32.01 -8.80 -11.02
N ALA A 54 -33.25 -9.14 -11.41
CA ALA A 54 -33.75 -8.91 -12.76
C ALA A 54 -33.86 -7.41 -13.10
N LEU A 55 -34.25 -6.57 -12.14
CA LEU A 55 -34.33 -5.12 -12.30
C LEU A 55 -32.94 -4.49 -12.41
N ILE A 56 -31.99 -4.97 -11.61
CA ILE A 56 -30.57 -4.56 -11.69
C ILE A 56 -30.00 -4.93 -13.06
N ALA A 57 -30.21 -6.15 -13.54
CA ALA A 57 -29.76 -6.58 -14.86
C ALA A 57 -30.33 -5.71 -16.00
N GLN A 58 -31.61 -5.34 -15.90
CA GLN A 58 -32.28 -4.50 -16.90
C GLN A 58 -31.81 -3.03 -16.86
N LEU A 59 -31.41 -2.53 -15.69
CA LEU A 59 -30.82 -1.19 -15.53
C LEU A 59 -29.40 -1.12 -16.11
N VAL A 60 -28.60 -2.17 -15.90
CA VAL A 60 -27.26 -2.30 -16.48
C VAL A 60 -27.32 -2.38 -18.00
N GLU A 61 -28.28 -3.12 -18.58
CA GLU A 61 -28.48 -3.19 -20.04
C GLU A 61 -28.83 -1.83 -20.66
N HIS A 62 -29.49 -0.96 -19.89
CA HIS A 62 -29.77 0.42 -20.28
C HIS A 62 -28.64 1.41 -19.97
N GLY A 63 -27.47 0.93 -19.52
CA GLY A 63 -26.26 1.74 -19.29
C GLY A 63 -26.34 2.63 -18.05
N ILE A 64 -27.10 2.22 -17.04
CA ILE A 64 -27.19 2.86 -15.73
C ILE A 64 -26.34 2.04 -14.76
N GLU A 65 -25.36 2.68 -14.14
CA GLU A 65 -24.47 2.08 -13.15
C GLU A 65 -25.18 2.06 -11.78
N VAL A 66 -25.25 0.87 -11.17
CA VAL A 66 -25.83 0.71 -9.83
C VAL A 66 -24.65 0.67 -8.85
N LEU A 67 -24.60 1.63 -7.93
CA LEU A 67 -23.62 1.66 -6.84
C LEU A 67 -24.26 1.08 -5.59
N ASP A 68 -23.56 0.16 -4.91
CA ASP A 68 -23.94 -0.28 -3.58
C ASP A 68 -23.62 0.84 -2.58
N ASP A 69 -24.53 1.09 -1.64
CA ASP A 69 -24.40 2.20 -0.67
C ASP A 69 -23.21 2.02 0.29
N ASP A 70 -22.57 0.85 0.26
CA ASP A 70 -21.41 0.48 1.07
C ASP A 70 -20.07 0.71 0.32
N ASP A 71 -20.08 1.10 -0.96
CA ASP A 71 -18.87 1.26 -1.79
C ASP A 71 -18.19 2.65 -1.68
N GLU A 72 -18.68 3.57 -0.84
CA GLU A 72 -17.97 4.84 -0.59
C GLU A 72 -16.74 4.71 0.32
N ASP A 73 -16.48 3.51 0.86
CA ASP A 73 -15.35 3.24 1.75
C ASP A 73 -14.67 1.89 1.37
N GLY A 74 -14.27 1.74 0.10
CA GLY A 74 -13.49 0.59 -0.41
C GLY A 74 -12.14 0.31 0.27
N ASP A 75 -11.79 1.08 1.31
CA ASP A 75 -10.61 0.87 2.16
C ASP A 75 -10.96 0.34 3.57
N THR A 76 -12.24 0.25 3.95
CA THR A 76 -12.62 -0.11 5.34
C THR A 76 -12.85 -1.61 5.53
N GLU A 77 -13.29 -2.34 4.49
CA GLU A 77 -13.49 -3.79 4.58
C GLU A 77 -12.24 -4.62 4.21
N ALA A 78 -11.26 -4.04 3.52
CA ALA A 78 -10.02 -4.75 3.15
C ALA A 78 -8.91 -4.67 4.22
N LEU A 79 -9.19 -4.10 5.41
CA LEU A 79 -8.24 -3.98 6.53
C LEU A 79 -8.63 -4.85 7.75
N ALA A 80 -9.63 -5.71 7.63
CA ALA A 80 -10.00 -6.68 8.66
C ALA A 80 -8.94 -7.79 8.86
N ASP A 81 -7.98 -7.93 7.93
CA ASP A 81 -6.88 -8.89 8.00
C ASP A 81 -5.56 -8.27 8.50
N VAL A 82 -5.60 -7.09 9.14
CA VAL A 82 -4.54 -6.76 10.10
C VAL A 82 -4.75 -7.69 11.29
N GLU A 83 -4.23 -8.92 11.15
CA GLU A 83 -4.19 -9.96 12.18
C GLU A 83 -3.76 -9.31 13.49
N GLU A 84 -4.71 -9.28 14.42
CA GLU A 84 -4.54 -8.93 15.81
C GLU A 84 -3.24 -9.56 16.34
N PRO A 85 -2.23 -8.75 16.73
CA PRO A 85 -1.20 -9.27 17.61
C PRO A 85 -1.84 -9.45 18.99
N ASP A 86 -2.08 -10.73 19.33
CA ASP A 86 -2.60 -11.30 20.58
C ASP A 86 -3.70 -10.49 21.30
N ASP A 87 -4.91 -11.06 21.40
CA ASP A 87 -5.92 -10.67 22.41
C ASP A 87 -5.31 -10.56 23.83
N ALA A 88 -4.27 -11.34 24.12
CA ALA A 88 -3.50 -11.24 25.36
C ALA A 88 -2.77 -9.88 25.51
N ALA A 89 -2.30 -9.27 24.42
CA ALA A 89 -1.70 -7.94 24.44
C ALA A 89 -2.75 -6.83 24.60
N LEU A 90 -4.02 -7.05 24.20
CA LEU A 90 -5.13 -6.15 24.52
C LEU A 90 -5.51 -6.24 26.01
N GLN A 91 -5.54 -7.45 26.58
CA GLN A 91 -5.73 -7.64 28.02
C GLN A 91 -4.59 -7.06 28.86
N GLU A 92 -3.33 -7.28 28.47
CA GLU A 92 -2.18 -6.65 29.14
C GLU A 92 -2.20 -5.13 29.02
N VAL A 93 -2.65 -4.58 27.89
CA VAL A 93 -2.83 -3.12 27.73
C VAL A 93 -3.94 -2.62 28.62
N GLU A 94 -5.09 -3.30 28.72
CA GLU A 94 -6.17 -2.89 29.61
C GLU A 94 -5.81 -3.02 31.11
N GLU A 95 -5.01 -4.03 31.48
CA GLU A 95 -4.49 -4.22 32.84
C GLU A 95 -3.40 -3.18 33.19
N GLU A 96 -2.45 -2.89 32.29
CA GLU A 96 -1.41 -1.86 32.50
C GLU A 96 -1.96 -0.42 32.41
N LEU A 97 -3.04 -0.18 31.66
CA LEU A 97 -3.74 1.10 31.58
C LEU A 97 -4.62 1.39 32.80
N GLY A 98 -4.79 0.43 33.73
CA GLY A 98 -5.52 0.63 34.98
C GLY A 98 -4.85 1.61 35.94
N ASP A 99 -3.53 1.76 35.84
CA ASP A 99 -2.71 2.61 36.71
C ASP A 99 -2.26 3.88 35.97
N ASP A 100 -3.10 4.91 35.95
CA ASP A 100 -2.80 6.24 35.36
C ASP A 100 -1.49 6.85 35.92
N ASP A 101 -1.11 6.50 37.16
CA ASP A 101 0.13 6.92 37.80
C ASP A 101 1.39 6.25 37.21
N PHE A 102 1.27 5.02 36.68
CA PHE A 102 2.38 4.29 36.07
C PHE A 102 2.79 4.91 34.73
N LEU A 103 1.80 5.29 33.92
CA LEU A 103 2.00 6.01 32.65
C LEU A 103 2.67 7.38 32.89
N ASN A 104 2.23 8.08 33.95
CA ASN A 104 2.82 9.35 34.36
C ASN A 104 4.28 9.23 34.78
N ASN A 105 4.59 8.20 35.57
CA ASN A 105 5.94 7.95 36.08
C ASN A 105 6.92 7.56 34.96
N GLN A 106 6.52 6.72 34.00
CA GLN A 106 7.40 6.36 32.87
C GLN A 106 7.71 7.54 31.94
N ILE A 107 6.73 8.40 31.67
CA ILE A 107 6.95 9.60 30.84
C ILE A 107 7.88 10.58 31.58
N MET A 108 7.70 10.74 32.89
CA MET A 108 8.60 11.52 33.74
C MET A 108 10.02 10.95 33.77
N GLU A 109 10.18 9.61 33.82
CA GLU A 109 11.48 8.94 33.79
C GLU A 109 12.22 9.15 32.46
N LEU A 110 11.53 9.07 31.32
CA LEU A 110 12.13 9.38 30.01
C LEU A 110 12.52 10.86 29.88
N ALA A 111 11.82 11.75 30.60
CA ALA A 111 12.02 13.20 30.56
C ALA A 111 13.03 13.73 31.60
N SER A 112 13.41 12.95 32.61
CA SER A 112 14.13 13.44 33.81
C SER A 112 15.65 13.50 33.68
N SER A 113 16.25 13.06 32.57
CA SER A 113 17.71 13.23 32.39
C SER A 113 18.03 14.67 31.95
N GLU A 114 18.55 15.46 32.88
CA GLU A 114 18.91 16.86 32.68
C GLU A 114 20.08 16.98 31.69
N LEU A 115 19.96 17.89 30.70
CA LEU A 115 20.99 18.42 29.77
C LEU A 115 21.02 17.97 28.29
N THR A 116 20.02 17.30 27.72
CA THR A 116 19.98 17.09 26.24
C THR A 116 18.82 17.81 25.55
N ASN A 117 19.13 18.53 24.47
CA ASN A 117 18.17 19.14 23.52
C ASN A 117 17.56 18.07 22.59
N ASP A 118 17.19 16.91 23.13
CA ASP A 118 16.54 15.86 22.33
C ASP A 118 15.11 16.30 21.98
N PRO A 119 14.74 16.39 20.68
CA PRO A 119 13.38 16.72 20.26
C PRO A 119 12.31 15.82 20.90
N VAL A 120 12.63 14.56 21.19
CA VAL A 120 11.73 13.63 21.88
C VAL A 120 11.41 14.15 23.28
N ARG A 121 12.41 14.61 24.04
CA ARG A 121 12.21 15.12 25.40
C ARG A 121 11.43 16.43 25.43
N MET A 122 11.68 17.31 24.46
CA MET A 122 10.90 18.54 24.31
C MET A 122 9.42 18.22 24.11
N TYR A 123 9.13 17.26 23.22
CA TYR A 123 7.76 16.80 22.96
C TYR A 123 7.12 16.16 24.21
N LEU A 124 7.82 15.26 24.91
CA LEU A 124 7.28 14.61 26.13
C LEU A 124 6.96 15.61 27.25
N ARG A 125 7.77 16.66 27.38
CA ARG A 125 7.51 17.73 28.36
C ARG A 125 6.26 18.54 28.00
N GLU A 126 6.05 18.84 26.73
CA GLU A 126 4.89 19.62 26.26
C GLU A 126 3.58 18.85 26.50
N ILE A 127 3.52 17.58 26.11
CA ILE A 127 2.32 16.75 26.32
C ILE A 127 2.06 16.44 27.81
N GLY A 128 3.11 16.46 28.65
CA GLY A 128 3.00 16.24 30.09
C GLY A 128 2.36 17.40 30.86
N GLN A 129 2.24 18.59 30.25
CA GLN A 129 1.60 19.76 30.87
C GLN A 129 0.06 19.69 30.82
N VAL A 130 -0.51 18.87 29.93
CA VAL A 130 -1.96 18.74 29.77
C VAL A 130 -2.50 17.73 30.77
N ASN A 131 -3.56 18.13 31.50
CA ASN A 131 -4.20 17.28 32.49
C ASN A 131 -5.00 16.15 31.82
N LEU A 132 -5.04 14.98 32.49
CA LEU A 132 -5.87 13.86 32.10
C LEU A 132 -7.36 14.21 32.24
N LEU A 133 -8.18 13.73 31.31
CA LEU A 133 -9.63 13.96 31.31
C LEU A 133 -10.35 12.89 32.14
N THR A 134 -11.44 13.28 32.79
CA THR A 134 -12.36 12.30 33.39
C THR A 134 -13.31 11.73 32.34
N ALA A 135 -13.91 10.57 32.62
CA ALA A 135 -14.93 9.98 31.74
C ALA A 135 -16.13 10.92 31.49
N GLN A 136 -16.45 11.81 32.44
CA GLN A 136 -17.51 12.82 32.25
C GLN A 136 -17.06 13.92 31.26
N ASP A 137 -15.81 14.34 31.36
CA ASP A 137 -15.23 15.34 30.47
C ASP A 137 -15.16 14.83 29.03
N GLU A 138 -14.77 13.57 28.82
CA GLU A 138 -14.76 12.90 27.51
C GLU A 138 -16.14 12.97 26.84
N VAL A 139 -17.20 12.62 27.58
CA VAL A 139 -18.57 12.67 27.08
C VAL A 139 -18.99 14.11 26.77
N SER A 140 -18.57 15.08 27.58
CA SER A 140 -18.88 16.50 27.37
C SER A 140 -18.22 17.05 26.09
N LEU A 141 -16.96 16.69 25.85
CA LEU A 141 -16.19 17.08 24.67
C LEU A 141 -16.75 16.40 23.41
N ALA A 142 -17.06 15.10 23.49
CA ALA A 142 -17.67 14.36 22.38
C ALA A 142 -19.01 14.97 21.93
N LYS A 143 -19.87 15.40 22.88
CA LYS A 143 -21.12 16.12 22.55
C LYS A 143 -20.88 17.45 21.83
N ARG A 144 -19.86 18.20 22.24
CA ARG A 144 -19.49 19.48 21.59
C ARG A 144 -18.95 19.25 20.17
N ILE A 145 -18.12 18.22 20.00
CA ILE A 145 -17.61 17.80 18.69
C ILE A 145 -18.78 17.44 17.75
N GLN A 146 -19.72 16.60 18.21
CA GLN A 146 -20.87 16.21 17.40
C GLN A 146 -21.76 17.40 17.03
N LYS A 147 -21.95 18.34 17.97
CA LYS A 147 -22.69 19.58 17.70
C LYS A 147 -22.01 20.41 16.59
N GLY A 148 -20.68 20.52 16.62
CA GLY A 148 -19.90 21.19 15.58
C GLY A 148 -19.98 20.50 14.21
N ILE A 149 -19.90 19.17 14.17
CA ILE A 149 -20.04 18.38 12.93
C ILE A 149 -21.45 18.56 12.33
N ASN A 150 -22.49 18.50 13.16
CA ASN A 150 -23.87 18.69 12.71
C ASN A 150 -24.12 20.12 12.21
N ALA A 151 -23.51 21.12 12.86
CA ALA A 151 -23.55 22.51 12.43
C ALA A 151 -22.91 22.65 11.03
N ARG A 152 -21.72 22.08 10.81
CA ARG A 152 -21.05 22.07 9.50
C ARG A 152 -21.87 21.38 8.41
N LYS A 153 -22.40 20.18 8.68
CA LYS A 153 -23.28 19.46 7.73
C LYS A 153 -24.54 20.26 7.36
N SER A 154 -25.02 21.11 8.28
CA SER A 154 -26.18 21.98 8.03
C SER A 154 -25.84 23.14 7.10
N VAL A 155 -24.61 23.67 7.14
CA VAL A 155 -24.10 24.68 6.18
C VAL A 155 -24.02 24.08 4.78
N GLU A 156 -23.42 22.90 4.66
CA GLU A 156 -23.22 22.20 3.38
C GLU A 156 -24.55 21.89 2.67
N LYS A 157 -25.61 21.56 3.42
CA LYS A 157 -26.93 21.22 2.87
C LYS A 157 -27.80 22.42 2.52
N ASN A 158 -27.71 23.54 3.24
CA ASN A 158 -28.67 24.65 3.11
C ASN A 158 -28.18 25.79 2.19
N GLY A 159 -26.90 25.80 1.79
CA GLY A 159 -26.30 26.92 1.05
C GLY A 159 -26.24 28.22 1.88
N ASN A 160 -25.40 29.17 1.48
CA ASN A 160 -25.04 30.40 2.22
C ASN A 160 -26.19 31.43 2.40
N GLY A 161 -27.34 31.03 2.94
CA GLY A 161 -28.51 31.89 3.06
C GLY A 161 -29.37 31.61 4.28
N SER A 162 -28.86 31.87 5.49
CA SER A 162 -29.76 32.10 6.64
C SER A 162 -29.13 33.00 7.71
N MET A 163 -29.98 33.77 8.40
CA MET A 163 -29.67 34.72 9.49
C MET A 163 -28.98 34.11 10.73
N ASP A 164 -28.72 32.79 10.74
CA ASP A 164 -28.14 32.04 11.87
C ASP A 164 -26.66 31.66 11.65
N GLU A 165 -26.01 32.23 10.62
CA GLU A 165 -24.63 31.93 10.23
C GLU A 165 -23.62 32.13 11.37
N THR A 166 -23.83 33.14 12.22
CA THR A 166 -22.96 33.41 13.38
C THR A 166 -23.04 32.32 14.45
N ALA A 167 -24.23 31.76 14.70
CA ALA A 167 -24.42 30.69 15.68
C ALA A 167 -23.82 29.37 15.17
N ILE A 168 -23.93 29.11 13.87
CA ILE A 168 -23.35 27.95 13.22
C ILE A 168 -21.82 28.00 13.24
N LEU A 169 -21.23 29.15 12.88
CA LEU A 169 -19.78 29.37 12.95
C LEU A 169 -19.25 29.22 14.38
N LYS A 170 -19.98 29.73 15.38
CA LYS A 170 -19.60 29.58 16.80
C LYS A 170 -19.65 28.11 17.23
N ALA A 171 -20.66 27.35 16.81
CA ALA A 171 -20.76 25.92 17.11
C ALA A 171 -19.67 25.10 16.41
N GLU A 172 -19.30 25.48 15.18
CA GLU A 172 -18.20 24.84 14.45
C GLU A 172 -16.85 25.11 15.13
N LEU A 173 -16.60 26.36 15.54
CA LEU A 173 -15.38 26.73 16.28
C LEU A 173 -15.30 25.99 17.61
N ASP A 174 -16.41 25.91 18.36
CA ASP A 174 -16.48 25.17 19.62
C ASP A 174 -16.19 23.67 19.42
N GLY A 175 -16.72 23.07 18.35
CA GLY A 175 -16.42 21.69 17.98
C GLY A 175 -14.95 21.48 17.64
N LYS A 176 -14.32 22.42 16.90
CA LYS A 176 -12.88 22.36 16.58
C LYS A 176 -12.02 22.48 17.84
N LEU A 177 -12.38 23.36 18.78
CA LEU A 177 -11.68 23.49 20.06
C LEU A 177 -11.83 22.24 20.93
N ALA A 178 -13.05 21.69 21.03
CA ALA A 178 -13.31 20.46 21.76
C ALA A 178 -12.52 19.27 21.18
N LYS A 179 -12.41 19.19 19.85
CA LYS A 179 -11.58 18.18 19.16
C LYS A 179 -10.10 18.31 19.55
N ARG A 180 -9.56 19.53 19.57
CA ARG A 180 -8.16 19.78 19.98
C ARG A 180 -7.94 19.39 21.43
N CYS A 181 -8.78 19.85 22.37
CA CYS A 181 -8.66 19.48 23.78
C CYS A 181 -8.72 17.97 24.00
N LEU A 182 -9.64 17.27 23.32
CA LEU A 182 -9.76 15.81 23.46
C LEU A 182 -8.52 15.09 22.90
N ALA A 183 -7.94 15.57 21.80
CA ALA A 183 -6.71 15.02 21.24
C ALA A 183 -5.50 15.30 22.15
N GLU A 184 -5.29 16.55 22.58
CA GLU A 184 -4.16 16.98 23.40
C GLU A 184 -4.07 16.22 24.73
N ALA A 185 -5.20 16.02 25.41
CA ALA A 185 -5.25 15.26 26.66
C ALA A 185 -4.89 13.77 26.49
N ASN A 186 -5.00 13.24 25.27
CA ASN A 186 -4.75 11.83 24.96
C ASN A 186 -3.44 11.59 24.20
N LEU A 187 -2.59 12.61 24.00
CA LEU A 187 -1.28 12.43 23.33
C LEU A 187 -0.36 11.45 24.08
N ARG A 188 -0.53 11.33 25.39
CA ARG A 188 0.25 10.42 26.24
C ARG A 188 -0.06 8.95 25.97
N LEU A 189 -1.31 8.65 25.63
CA LEU A 189 -1.74 7.31 25.20
C LEU A 189 -1.03 6.89 23.91
N VAL A 190 -0.82 7.83 22.98
CA VAL A 190 -0.09 7.53 21.73
C VAL A 190 1.35 7.12 22.02
N VAL A 191 2.02 7.84 22.93
CA VAL A 191 3.40 7.53 23.32
C VAL A 191 3.51 6.15 23.98
N SER A 192 2.58 5.79 24.87
CA SER A 192 2.59 4.48 25.53
C SER A 192 2.38 3.33 24.55
N VAL A 193 1.48 3.50 23.58
CA VAL A 193 1.26 2.51 22.51
C VAL A 193 2.47 2.44 21.57
N ALA A 194 3.02 3.58 21.14
CA ALA A 194 4.15 3.65 20.21
C ALA A 194 5.44 3.03 20.78
N LYS A 195 5.64 3.08 22.10
CA LYS A 195 6.82 2.51 22.78
C LYS A 195 7.04 1.03 22.45
N ARG A 196 5.95 0.26 22.26
CA ARG A 196 6.00 -1.19 21.92
C ARG A 196 6.50 -1.47 20.48
N TYR A 197 6.56 -0.45 19.64
CA TYR A 197 6.97 -0.52 18.23
C TYR A 197 8.38 0.01 17.98
N ILE A 198 9.09 0.46 19.03
CA ILE A 198 10.48 0.90 18.93
C ILE A 198 11.37 -0.24 18.40
N GLY A 199 12.28 0.08 17.49
CA GLY A 199 13.22 -0.89 16.91
C GLY A 199 12.65 -1.71 15.75
N ARG A 200 11.47 -1.39 15.22
CA ARG A 200 10.87 -2.04 14.03
C ARG A 200 11.18 -1.35 12.71
N GLY A 201 12.27 -0.56 12.65
CA GLY A 201 12.75 0.09 11.41
C GLY A 201 12.28 1.54 11.19
N MET A 202 11.46 2.09 12.07
CA MET A 202 11.03 3.50 12.04
C MET A 202 11.50 4.25 13.29
N ASN A 203 11.80 5.54 13.16
CA ASN A 203 12.18 6.40 14.29
C ASN A 203 11.01 6.57 15.27
N PHE A 204 11.31 6.75 16.56
CA PHE A 204 10.29 6.86 17.60
C PHE A 204 9.38 8.08 17.43
N LEU A 205 9.93 9.22 17.00
CA LEU A 205 9.12 10.41 16.71
C LEU A 205 8.12 10.16 15.59
N ASP A 206 8.55 9.48 14.53
CA ASP A 206 7.71 9.19 13.38
C ASP A 206 6.58 8.22 13.76
N LEU A 207 6.87 7.21 14.58
CA LEU A 207 5.85 6.33 15.17
C LEU A 207 4.82 7.11 15.99
N ILE A 208 5.26 8.08 16.80
CA ILE A 208 4.36 8.95 17.57
C ILE A 208 3.49 9.79 16.64
N GLN A 209 4.06 10.37 15.57
CA GLN A 209 3.27 11.19 14.65
C GLN A 209 2.21 10.38 13.91
N GLU A 210 2.54 9.18 13.44
CA GLU A 210 1.57 8.28 12.81
C GLU A 210 0.49 7.82 13.80
N GLY A 211 0.88 7.56 15.05
CA GLY A 211 -0.06 7.31 16.14
C GLY A 211 -0.99 8.50 16.43
N ASN A 212 -0.48 9.74 16.38
CA ASN A 212 -1.27 10.95 16.56
C ASN A 212 -2.30 11.10 15.42
N ILE A 213 -1.96 10.72 14.19
CA ILE A 213 -2.90 10.67 13.05
C ILE A 213 -4.01 9.65 13.35
N GLY A 214 -3.66 8.47 13.86
CA GLY A 214 -4.62 7.46 14.32
C GLY A 214 -5.55 7.99 15.43
N LEU A 215 -4.99 8.66 16.44
CA LEU A 215 -5.74 9.30 17.52
C LEU A 215 -6.74 10.34 16.98
N LEU A 216 -6.32 11.19 16.04
CA LEU A 216 -7.21 12.19 15.45
C LEU A 216 -8.40 11.55 14.72
N ARG A 217 -8.20 10.42 14.03
CA ARG A 217 -9.29 9.64 13.42
C ARG A 217 -10.21 9.05 14.49
N ALA A 218 -9.66 8.54 15.60
CA ALA A 218 -10.45 8.05 16.72
C ALA A 218 -11.33 9.15 17.31
N VAL A 219 -10.79 10.36 17.51
CA VAL A 219 -11.55 11.51 18.03
C VAL A 219 -12.70 11.90 17.10
N GLU A 220 -12.53 11.79 15.79
CA GLU A 220 -13.59 12.10 14.82
C GLU A 220 -14.73 11.07 14.83
N LYS A 221 -14.40 9.79 14.98
CA LYS A 221 -15.36 8.68 14.89
C LYS A 221 -15.89 8.18 16.25
N PHE A 222 -15.43 8.76 17.36
CA PHE A 222 -15.81 8.32 18.69
C PHE A 222 -17.30 8.56 19.00
N ASP A 223 -18.00 7.49 19.39
CA ASP A 223 -19.39 7.55 19.83
C ASP A 223 -19.52 7.35 21.34
N HIS A 224 -19.80 8.45 22.04
CA HIS A 224 -19.98 8.47 23.49
C HIS A 224 -21.24 7.72 23.97
N ARG A 225 -22.15 7.30 23.08
CA ARG A 225 -23.39 6.59 23.46
C ARG A 225 -23.16 5.12 23.78
N ARG A 226 -22.06 4.55 23.29
CA ARG A 226 -21.71 3.13 23.49
C ARG A 226 -21.24 2.82 24.92
N GLY A 227 -20.91 3.83 25.73
CA GLY A 227 -20.59 3.67 27.15
C GLY A 227 -19.19 3.13 27.47
N TYR A 228 -18.35 2.91 26.46
CA TYR A 228 -16.94 2.56 26.63
C TYR A 228 -16.08 3.82 26.80
N LYS A 229 -14.95 3.68 27.52
CA LYS A 229 -13.94 4.75 27.66
C LYS A 229 -13.34 5.09 26.30
N PHE A 230 -12.93 6.35 26.13
CA PHE A 230 -12.27 6.77 24.89
C PHE A 230 -10.95 6.03 24.63
N SER A 231 -10.17 5.74 25.69
CA SER A 231 -8.88 5.05 25.60
C SER A 231 -8.97 3.67 24.93
N THR A 232 -9.98 2.86 25.25
CA THR A 232 -10.20 1.53 24.64
C THR A 232 -10.39 1.66 23.12
N TYR A 233 -11.20 2.62 22.68
CA TYR A 233 -11.45 2.86 21.26
C TYR A 233 -10.24 3.47 20.54
N ALA A 234 -9.59 4.46 21.16
CA ALA A 234 -8.44 5.16 20.59
C ALA A 234 -7.25 4.22 20.39
N THR A 235 -7.03 3.28 21.31
CA THR A 235 -5.94 2.30 21.22
C THR A 235 -5.98 1.50 19.91
N TRP A 236 -7.18 1.13 19.44
CA TRP A 236 -7.34 0.39 18.18
C TRP A 236 -6.87 1.23 16.97
N TRP A 237 -7.33 2.47 16.86
CA TRP A 237 -6.94 3.37 15.76
C TRP A 237 -5.47 3.79 15.80
N ILE A 238 -4.92 4.04 16.99
CA ILE A 238 -3.50 4.36 17.17
C ILE A 238 -2.64 3.18 16.71
N ARG A 239 -2.98 1.97 17.16
CA ARG A 239 -2.27 0.74 16.76
C ARG A 239 -2.33 0.51 15.26
N GLN A 240 -3.51 0.67 14.66
CA GLN A 240 -3.71 0.47 13.23
C GLN A 240 -2.89 1.46 12.41
N ALA A 241 -2.88 2.73 12.79
CA ALA A 241 -2.11 3.77 12.11
C ALA A 241 -0.60 3.49 12.19
N ILE A 242 -0.09 3.17 13.38
CA ILE A 242 1.33 2.84 13.59
C ILE A 242 1.74 1.59 12.79
N SER A 243 0.97 0.51 12.89
CA SER A 243 1.28 -0.74 12.18
C SER A 243 1.26 -0.55 10.65
N ARG A 244 0.29 0.21 10.13
CA ARG A 244 0.22 0.56 8.72
C ARG A 244 1.43 1.38 8.28
N ALA A 245 1.80 2.41 9.06
CA ALA A 245 2.95 3.25 8.74
C ALA A 245 4.26 2.45 8.73
N ILE A 246 4.44 1.51 9.66
CA ILE A 246 5.59 0.60 9.67
C ILE A 246 5.60 -0.25 8.40
N ALA A 247 4.48 -0.86 8.02
CA ALA A 247 4.39 -1.65 6.80
C ALA A 247 4.72 -0.81 5.55
N ASP A 248 4.29 0.45 5.55
CA ASP A 248 4.42 1.32 4.40
C ASP A 248 5.82 1.97 4.24
N GLN A 249 6.48 2.30 5.34
CA GLN A 249 7.67 3.18 5.35
C GLN A 249 8.90 2.60 6.05
N ALA A 250 8.79 1.55 6.88
CA ALA A 250 9.92 1.10 7.70
C ALA A 250 11.06 0.43 6.92
N ARG A 251 10.89 0.19 5.61
CA ARG A 251 11.89 -0.45 4.75
C ARG A 251 12.38 0.51 3.68
N THR A 252 13.69 0.47 3.41
CA THR A 252 14.34 1.22 2.32
C THR A 252 13.70 0.90 0.95
N ILE A 253 13.36 -0.37 0.73
CA ILE A 253 12.59 -0.81 -0.43
C ILE A 253 11.18 -1.11 0.05
N ARG A 254 10.22 -0.29 -0.38
CA ARG A 254 8.81 -0.43 -0.01
C ARG A 254 8.25 -1.77 -0.47
N ILE A 255 7.54 -2.44 0.44
CA ILE A 255 6.81 -3.68 0.20
C ILE A 255 5.31 -3.41 0.40
N PRO A 256 4.42 -3.91 -0.47
CA PRO A 256 2.97 -3.79 -0.26
C PRO A 256 2.50 -4.40 1.08
N VAL A 257 1.47 -3.82 1.71
CA VAL A 257 1.00 -4.20 3.05
C VAL A 257 0.65 -5.70 3.17
N HIS A 258 -0.09 -6.27 2.23
CA HIS A 258 -0.45 -7.71 2.22
C HIS A 258 0.77 -8.64 2.20
N MET A 259 1.89 -8.20 1.61
CA MET A 259 3.14 -8.96 1.63
C MET A 259 3.83 -8.85 2.99
N VAL A 260 3.76 -7.70 3.66
CA VAL A 260 4.26 -7.52 5.03
C VAL A 260 3.49 -8.39 6.02
N GLU A 261 2.16 -8.45 5.90
CA GLU A 261 1.30 -9.36 6.68
C GLU A 261 1.73 -10.82 6.48
N THR A 262 1.88 -11.24 5.22
CA THR A 262 2.34 -12.59 4.88
C THR A 262 3.73 -12.89 5.49
N ILE A 263 4.65 -11.92 5.48
CA ILE A 263 5.99 -12.06 6.09
C ILE A 263 5.89 -12.19 7.61
N ASN A 264 5.07 -11.37 8.26
CA ASN A 264 4.87 -11.45 9.71
C ASN A 264 4.25 -12.78 10.12
N ARG A 265 3.24 -13.26 9.38
CA ARG A 265 2.66 -14.59 9.57
C ARG A 265 3.70 -15.69 9.40
N LEU A 266 4.57 -15.58 8.39
CA LEU A 266 5.69 -16.50 8.18
C LEU A 266 6.63 -16.53 9.39
N VAL A 267 7.04 -15.37 9.90
CA VAL A 267 7.95 -15.28 11.06
C VAL A 267 7.30 -15.88 12.31
N ARG A 268 5.99 -15.67 12.53
CA ARG A 268 5.25 -16.27 13.66
C ARG A 268 5.21 -17.80 13.55
N VAL A 269 4.83 -18.33 12.39
CA VAL A 269 4.81 -19.78 12.11
C VAL A 269 6.20 -20.38 12.27
N GLN A 270 7.23 -19.71 11.74
CA GLN A 270 8.61 -20.15 11.86
C GLN A 270 9.06 -20.24 13.33
N ARG A 271 8.75 -19.24 14.16
CA ARG A 271 9.07 -19.25 15.59
C ARG A 271 8.33 -20.36 16.34
N ARG A 272 7.03 -20.56 16.06
CA ARG A 272 6.23 -21.65 16.63
C ARG A 272 6.83 -23.02 16.29
N LEU A 273 7.10 -23.27 15.01
CA LEU A 273 7.69 -24.54 14.57
C LEU A 273 9.10 -24.75 15.13
N LEU A 274 9.89 -23.69 15.28
CA LEU A 274 11.21 -23.78 15.91
C LEU A 274 11.11 -24.19 17.38
N GLN A 275 10.10 -23.69 18.11
CA GLN A 275 9.82 -24.09 19.49
C GLN A 275 9.33 -25.55 19.59
N GLU A 276 8.45 -25.98 18.69
CA GLU A 276 7.90 -27.35 18.68
C GLU A 276 8.91 -28.41 18.23
N HIS A 277 9.72 -28.11 17.21
CA HIS A 277 10.65 -29.07 16.61
C HIS A 277 12.08 -28.98 17.13
N GLY A 278 12.44 -27.90 17.84
CA GLY A 278 13.80 -27.66 18.32
C GLY A 278 14.86 -27.50 17.22
N ARG A 279 14.44 -27.28 15.96
CA ARG A 279 15.29 -27.05 14.79
C ARG A 279 14.67 -26.00 13.86
N GLU A 280 15.47 -25.44 12.96
CA GLU A 280 14.93 -24.56 11.93
C GLU A 280 13.95 -25.33 11.02
N PRO A 281 12.72 -24.81 10.82
CA PRO A 281 11.72 -25.47 10.00
C PRO A 281 12.08 -25.33 8.52
N THR A 282 11.75 -26.37 7.75
CA THR A 282 11.98 -26.35 6.31
C THR A 282 10.90 -25.52 5.61
N SER A 283 11.21 -24.94 4.44
CA SER A 283 10.22 -24.18 3.66
C SER A 283 9.00 -25.02 3.25
N LYS A 284 9.13 -26.35 3.24
CA LYS A 284 8.05 -27.30 3.01
C LYS A 284 7.11 -27.40 4.21
N GLU A 285 7.65 -27.48 5.42
CA GLU A 285 6.86 -27.51 6.67
C GLU A 285 6.14 -26.18 6.87
N ILE A 286 6.82 -25.05 6.66
CA ILE A 286 6.22 -23.72 6.74
C ILE A 286 5.06 -23.58 5.73
N ALA A 287 5.23 -24.11 4.50
CA ALA A 287 4.19 -24.01 3.47
C ALA A 287 2.89 -24.75 3.82
N LEU A 288 2.94 -25.77 4.68
CA LEU A 288 1.75 -26.49 5.13
C LEU A 288 0.92 -25.68 6.14
N GLU A 289 1.57 -24.78 6.88
CA GLU A 289 0.96 -24.01 7.97
C GLU A 289 0.55 -22.59 7.53
N LEU A 290 1.08 -22.10 6.41
CA LEU A 290 0.87 -20.74 5.91
C LEU A 290 -0.32 -20.62 4.93
N ASP A 291 -1.24 -21.58 4.95
CA ASP A 291 -2.42 -21.72 4.07
C ASP A 291 -2.12 -21.50 2.58
N GLN A 292 -0.92 -21.87 2.12
CA GLN A 292 -0.53 -21.71 0.71
C GLN A 292 -1.06 -22.84 -0.19
N MET A 293 -1.83 -23.77 0.38
CA MET A 293 -2.44 -24.91 -0.29
C MET A 293 -3.88 -25.12 0.22
N SER A 294 -4.69 -25.87 -0.54
CA SER A 294 -6.03 -26.28 -0.11
C SER A 294 -5.96 -27.04 1.23
N PRO A 295 -6.92 -26.85 2.15
CA PRO A 295 -6.97 -27.59 3.42
C PRO A 295 -6.97 -29.12 3.20
N GLU A 296 -7.65 -29.59 2.15
CA GLU A 296 -7.66 -31.02 1.78
C GLU A 296 -6.25 -31.53 1.41
N ASP A 297 -5.47 -30.70 0.70
CA ASP A 297 -4.10 -31.03 0.30
C ASP A 297 -3.15 -31.02 1.50
N THR A 298 -3.33 -30.11 2.47
CA THR A 298 -2.49 -30.04 3.67
C THR A 298 -2.77 -31.22 4.60
N GLU A 299 -4.04 -31.59 4.79
CA GLU A 299 -4.45 -32.78 5.54
C GLU A 299 -3.92 -34.06 4.91
N ALA A 300 -4.08 -34.24 3.59
CA ALA A 300 -3.57 -35.40 2.89
C ALA A 300 -2.05 -35.56 3.04
N ILE A 301 -1.29 -34.46 3.04
CA ILE A 301 0.16 -34.50 3.30
C ILE A 301 0.46 -34.84 4.76
N ARG A 302 -0.25 -34.23 5.73
CA ARG A 302 -0.06 -34.54 7.16
C ARG A 302 -0.36 -36.02 7.44
N GLU A 303 -1.43 -36.57 6.88
CA GLU A 303 -1.76 -38.00 6.99
C GLU A 303 -0.70 -38.90 6.37
N ALA A 304 -0.22 -38.57 5.16
CA ALA A 304 0.83 -39.33 4.50
C ALA A 304 2.14 -39.33 5.32
N LEU A 305 2.49 -38.19 5.93
CA LEU A 305 3.65 -38.06 6.83
C LEU A 305 3.48 -38.89 8.11
N GLN A 306 2.30 -38.87 8.75
CA GLN A 306 2.03 -39.69 9.93
C GLN A 306 2.08 -41.19 9.64
N LYS A 307 1.52 -41.61 8.49
CA LYS A 307 1.50 -43.00 8.04
C LYS A 307 2.83 -43.45 7.41
N ASN A 308 3.82 -42.54 7.30
CA ASN A 308 5.11 -42.77 6.66
C ASN A 308 5.00 -43.30 5.21
N GLN A 309 3.95 -42.87 4.49
CA GLN A 309 3.66 -43.25 3.11
C GLN A 309 4.20 -42.22 2.11
N PRO A 310 4.61 -42.64 0.90
CA PRO A 310 5.02 -41.71 -0.14
C PRO A 310 3.83 -40.86 -0.60
N VAL A 311 4.04 -39.55 -0.64
CA VAL A 311 3.05 -38.59 -1.12
C VAL A 311 2.82 -38.78 -2.62
N GLU A 312 1.58 -38.69 -3.08
CA GLU A 312 1.24 -38.76 -4.50
C GLU A 312 2.02 -37.72 -5.32
N ALA A 313 2.54 -38.11 -6.49
CA ALA A 313 3.41 -37.26 -7.31
C ALA A 313 2.77 -35.91 -7.70
N ALA A 314 1.45 -35.86 -7.90
CA ALA A 314 0.72 -34.62 -8.18
C ALA A 314 0.71 -33.67 -6.98
N LEU A 315 0.47 -34.23 -5.77
CA LEU A 315 0.47 -33.49 -4.51
C LEU A 315 1.88 -33.03 -4.13
N GLU A 316 2.91 -33.84 -4.36
CA GLU A 316 4.31 -33.45 -4.15
C GLU A 316 4.74 -32.28 -5.05
N ARG A 317 4.29 -32.25 -6.31
CA ARG A 317 4.53 -31.12 -7.22
C ARG A 317 3.87 -29.84 -6.72
N ARG A 318 2.65 -29.92 -6.17
CA ARG A 318 1.96 -28.77 -5.54
C ARG A 318 2.70 -28.28 -4.31
N TRP A 319 3.09 -29.19 -3.42
CA TRP A 319 3.85 -28.88 -2.21
C TRP A 319 5.20 -28.20 -2.52
N ARG A 320 5.91 -28.70 -3.55
CA ARG A 320 7.17 -28.08 -4.01
C ARG A 320 6.96 -26.67 -4.56
N ARG A 321 5.85 -26.41 -5.26
CA ARG A 321 5.48 -25.05 -5.72
C ARG A 321 5.19 -24.12 -4.55
N ALA A 322 4.43 -24.58 -3.56
CA ALA A 322 4.14 -23.81 -2.34
C ALA A 322 5.42 -23.48 -1.57
N ALA A 323 6.32 -24.45 -1.38
CA ALA A 323 7.65 -24.22 -0.78
C ALA A 323 8.51 -23.25 -1.61
N GLY A 324 8.37 -23.25 -2.94
CA GLY A 324 8.98 -22.26 -3.82
C GLY A 324 8.45 -20.84 -3.58
N LYS A 325 7.14 -20.70 -3.33
CA LYS A 325 6.51 -19.41 -2.97
C LYS A 325 7.01 -18.90 -1.61
N VAL A 326 7.09 -19.77 -0.61
CA VAL A 326 7.68 -19.45 0.71
C VAL A 326 9.12 -18.95 0.57
N ARG A 327 9.95 -19.64 -0.23
CA ARG A 327 11.34 -19.17 -0.49
C ARG A 327 11.40 -17.80 -1.16
N ARG A 328 10.46 -17.49 -2.06
CA ARG A 328 10.36 -16.13 -2.65
C ARG A 328 9.98 -15.10 -1.60
N ILE A 329 9.04 -15.40 -0.70
CA ILE A 329 8.65 -14.50 0.40
C ILE A 329 9.84 -14.25 1.32
N ILE A 330 10.60 -15.29 1.70
CA ILE A 330 11.83 -15.16 2.50
C ILE A 330 12.84 -14.24 1.80
N ARG A 331 13.01 -14.39 0.47
CA ARG A 331 13.90 -13.51 -0.30
C ARG A 331 13.44 -12.06 -0.32
N ILE A 332 12.14 -11.82 -0.44
CA ILE A 332 11.56 -10.46 -0.40
C ILE A 332 11.71 -9.83 1.00
N ALA A 333 11.68 -10.64 2.06
CA ALA A 333 11.83 -10.18 3.43
C ALA A 333 13.27 -9.76 3.79
N GLN A 334 14.27 -10.08 2.96
CA GLN A 334 15.67 -9.71 3.19
C GLN A 334 15.86 -8.19 3.12
N GLU A 335 16.61 -7.64 4.08
CA GLU A 335 16.95 -6.23 4.12
C GLU A 335 18.24 -5.94 3.35
N PRO A 336 18.31 -4.81 2.63
CA PRO A 336 19.55 -4.41 1.96
C PRO A 336 20.65 -4.12 2.99
N MET A 337 21.88 -4.49 2.66
CA MET A 337 23.06 -4.16 3.48
C MET A 337 23.67 -2.85 3.02
N SER A 338 24.33 -2.15 3.95
CA SER A 338 25.05 -0.92 3.62
C SER A 338 26.36 -1.26 2.90
N LEU A 339 26.71 -0.47 1.87
CA LEU A 339 28.01 -0.58 1.20
C LEU A 339 29.16 -0.12 2.11
N GLU A 340 28.86 0.73 3.09
CA GLU A 340 29.79 1.22 4.10
C GLU A 340 29.99 0.23 5.25
N THR A 341 29.39 -0.97 5.18
CA THR A 341 29.64 -2.00 6.18
C THR A 341 31.11 -2.44 6.06
N PRO A 342 31.94 -2.26 7.11
CA PRO A 342 33.34 -2.65 7.05
C PRO A 342 33.45 -4.17 6.96
N ILE A 343 34.36 -4.66 6.13
CA ILE A 343 34.59 -6.08 5.90
C ILE A 343 36.02 -6.46 6.29
N GLY A 344 36.14 -7.47 7.15
CA GLY A 344 37.43 -7.92 7.68
C GLY A 344 37.87 -7.19 8.95
N SER A 345 39.11 -7.44 9.37
CA SER A 345 39.73 -6.84 10.56
C SER A 345 40.50 -5.54 10.27
N GLU A 346 40.65 -5.19 8.99
CA GLU A 346 41.35 -3.97 8.58
C GLU A 346 40.34 -2.81 8.45
N GLU A 347 40.63 -1.69 9.12
CA GLU A 347 39.70 -0.56 9.28
C GLU A 347 39.40 0.23 7.97
N ASN A 348 39.93 -0.19 6.82
CA ASN A 348 39.86 0.55 5.56
C ASN A 348 39.17 -0.22 4.41
N SER A 349 38.64 -1.41 4.64
CA SER A 349 37.95 -2.18 3.59
C SER A 349 36.44 -2.12 3.82
N TYR A 350 35.70 -1.55 2.88
CA TYR A 350 34.24 -1.50 2.92
C TYR A 350 33.64 -2.51 1.93
N LEU A 351 32.41 -2.97 2.19
CA LEU A 351 31.71 -3.90 1.29
C LEU A 351 31.59 -3.33 -0.14
N GLY A 352 31.38 -2.02 -0.26
CA GLY A 352 31.27 -1.33 -1.55
C GLY A 352 32.51 -1.43 -2.42
N ASP A 353 33.70 -1.55 -1.83
CA ASP A 353 34.97 -1.62 -2.57
C ASP A 353 35.11 -2.92 -3.38
N PHE A 354 34.34 -3.95 -3.04
CA PHE A 354 34.36 -5.26 -3.70
C PHE A 354 33.30 -5.43 -4.79
N ILE A 355 32.46 -4.41 -5.03
CA ILE A 355 31.42 -4.48 -6.06
C ILE A 355 32.00 -3.97 -7.38
N GLU A 356 32.11 -4.87 -8.35
CA GLU A 356 32.57 -4.55 -9.70
C GLU A 356 31.52 -3.71 -10.46
N ASP A 357 31.98 -2.73 -11.23
CA ASP A 357 31.13 -1.97 -12.15
C ASP A 357 31.02 -2.70 -13.50
N GLU A 358 29.92 -3.43 -13.68
CA GLU A 358 29.64 -4.17 -14.93
C GLU A 358 29.33 -3.27 -16.13
N SER A 359 29.09 -1.96 -15.92
CA SER A 359 28.75 -1.03 -17.01
C SER A 359 29.97 -0.54 -17.78
N VAL A 360 31.15 -0.60 -17.15
CA VAL A 360 32.41 -0.14 -17.73
C VAL A 360 33.07 -1.28 -18.50
N LEU A 361 33.31 -1.03 -19.79
CA LEU A 361 34.07 -1.97 -20.61
C LEU A 361 35.51 -2.04 -20.12
N GLY A 362 36.02 -3.26 -19.92
CA GLY A 362 37.41 -3.47 -19.58
C GLY A 362 38.35 -2.89 -20.66
N PRO A 363 39.60 -2.51 -20.31
CA PRO A 363 40.55 -1.93 -21.27
C PRO A 363 40.77 -2.81 -22.52
N VAL A 364 40.74 -4.13 -22.35
CA VAL A 364 40.90 -5.10 -23.44
C VAL A 364 39.69 -5.07 -24.37
N ASP A 365 38.47 -5.01 -23.84
CA ASP A 365 37.25 -4.97 -24.64
C ASP A 365 37.10 -3.63 -25.35
N ALA A 366 37.47 -2.53 -24.68
CA ALA A 366 37.51 -1.20 -25.29
C ALA A 366 38.52 -1.14 -26.44
N ALA A 367 39.74 -1.65 -26.23
CA ALA A 367 40.76 -1.73 -27.27
C ALA A 367 40.33 -2.65 -28.42
N SER A 368 39.72 -3.79 -28.12
CA SER A 368 39.20 -4.73 -29.13
C SER A 368 38.09 -4.09 -29.97
N LYS A 369 37.16 -3.34 -29.35
CA LYS A 369 36.13 -2.58 -30.08
C LYS A 369 36.75 -1.49 -30.97
N GLN A 370 37.78 -0.81 -30.49
CA GLN A 370 38.47 0.22 -31.28
C GLN A 370 39.21 -0.40 -32.48
N LEU A 371 39.97 -1.47 -32.26
CA LEU A 371 40.66 -2.23 -33.31
C LEU A 371 39.67 -2.80 -34.34
N LEU A 372 38.53 -3.32 -33.87
CA LEU A 372 37.45 -3.78 -34.75
C LEU A 372 36.93 -2.64 -35.63
N LYS A 373 36.72 -1.45 -35.05
CA LYS A 373 36.25 -0.27 -35.80
C LYS A 373 37.26 0.16 -36.88
N GLU A 374 38.55 0.18 -36.54
CA GLU A 374 39.62 0.50 -37.50
C GLU A 374 39.71 -0.53 -38.63
N GLN A 375 39.67 -1.83 -38.32
CA GLN A 375 39.68 -2.88 -39.32
C GLN A 375 38.43 -2.87 -40.21
N LEU A 376 37.26 -2.56 -39.63
CA LEU A 376 36.03 -2.36 -40.40
C LEU A 376 36.17 -1.19 -41.38
N HIS A 377 36.73 -0.06 -40.96
CA HIS A 377 37.01 1.06 -41.86
C HIS A 377 37.99 0.68 -42.98
N GLU A 378 39.09 -0.01 -42.67
CA GLU A 378 40.07 -0.48 -43.67
C GLU A 378 39.40 -1.38 -44.74
N ILE A 379 38.52 -2.29 -44.30
CA ILE A 379 37.81 -3.21 -45.20
C ILE A 379 36.75 -2.46 -46.02
N LEU A 380 36.06 -1.49 -45.43
CA LEU A 380 35.06 -0.67 -46.10
C LEU A 380 35.67 0.24 -47.18
N ASP A 381 36.91 0.71 -47.00
CA ASP A 381 37.65 1.49 -48.00
C ASP A 381 37.99 0.69 -49.27
N SER A 382 38.01 -0.65 -49.18
CA SER A 382 38.18 -1.52 -50.36
C SER A 382 36.93 -1.67 -51.24
N LEU A 383 35.79 -1.11 -50.81
CA LEU A 383 34.55 -1.05 -51.58
C LEU A 383 34.48 0.26 -52.37
N SER A 384 33.56 0.32 -53.34
CA SER A 384 33.30 1.61 -54.00
C SER A 384 32.66 2.59 -53.03
N GLU A 385 32.89 3.89 -53.23
CA GLU A 385 32.37 4.96 -52.35
C GLU A 385 30.84 4.87 -52.15
N ARG A 386 30.09 4.53 -53.21
CA ARG A 386 28.65 4.27 -53.15
C ARG A 386 28.29 3.02 -52.32
N GLU A 387 29.03 1.92 -52.47
CA GLU A 387 28.81 0.70 -51.68
C GLU A 387 29.12 0.93 -50.19
N ARG A 388 30.23 1.62 -49.88
CA ARG A 388 30.62 1.98 -48.52
C ARG A 388 29.54 2.83 -47.84
N LYS A 389 29.13 3.93 -48.48
CA LYS A 389 28.20 4.88 -47.89
C LYS A 389 26.77 4.32 -47.72
N VAL A 390 26.36 3.39 -48.58
CA VAL A 390 25.13 2.59 -48.36
C VAL A 390 25.22 1.74 -47.09
N LEU A 391 26.35 1.06 -46.85
CA LEU A 391 26.55 0.24 -45.65
C LEU A 391 26.68 1.08 -44.37
N GLU A 392 27.43 2.19 -44.42
CA GLU A 392 27.60 3.10 -43.29
C GLU A 392 26.26 3.63 -42.78
N MET A 393 25.39 4.08 -43.70
CA MET A 393 24.06 4.60 -43.33
C MET A 393 23.07 3.49 -42.97
N ARG A 394 23.15 2.33 -43.61
CA ARG A 394 22.25 1.20 -43.32
C ARG A 394 22.49 0.62 -41.93
N PHE A 395 23.75 0.45 -41.55
CA PHE A 395 24.14 -0.13 -40.27
C PHE A 395 24.50 0.91 -39.20
N GLY A 396 24.43 2.21 -39.53
CA GLY A 396 24.70 3.28 -38.57
C GLY A 396 26.14 3.31 -38.08
N LEU A 397 27.12 3.00 -38.94
CA LEU A 397 28.53 2.88 -38.54
C LEU A 397 29.18 4.23 -38.18
N THR A 398 28.63 5.34 -38.67
CA THR A 398 29.08 6.70 -38.35
C THR A 398 28.33 7.31 -37.17
N ASP A 399 27.00 7.22 -37.19
CA ASP A 399 26.12 7.98 -36.30
C ASP A 399 25.46 7.10 -35.22
N GLY A 400 25.73 5.79 -35.22
CA GLY A 400 25.12 4.80 -34.33
C GLY A 400 23.66 4.44 -34.67
N GLN A 401 23.05 5.13 -35.64
CA GLN A 401 21.66 4.92 -36.05
C GLN A 401 21.58 4.31 -37.46
N GLY A 402 21.04 3.09 -37.55
CA GLY A 402 20.79 2.44 -38.83
C GLY A 402 19.54 2.99 -39.54
N ARG A 403 19.68 3.36 -40.81
CA ARG A 403 18.59 3.89 -41.65
C ARG A 403 17.86 2.80 -42.42
N THR A 404 16.60 3.03 -42.77
CA THR A 404 15.84 2.10 -43.64
C THR A 404 16.31 2.13 -45.08
N LEU A 405 16.03 1.08 -45.87
CA LEU A 405 16.40 1.04 -47.30
C LEU A 405 15.73 2.16 -48.12
N GLU A 406 14.56 2.64 -47.67
CA GLU A 406 13.82 3.74 -48.30
C GLU A 406 14.44 5.10 -47.98
N GLU A 407 14.85 5.33 -46.72
CA GLU A 407 15.60 6.52 -46.32
C GLU A 407 16.94 6.62 -47.06
N VAL A 408 17.71 5.53 -47.09
CA VAL A 408 18.98 5.48 -47.83
C VAL A 408 18.75 5.69 -49.33
N GLY A 409 17.68 5.10 -49.88
CA GLY A 409 17.31 5.29 -51.29
C GLY A 409 16.97 6.75 -51.62
N SER A 410 16.26 7.42 -50.73
CA SER A 410 15.89 8.83 -50.88
C SER A 410 17.11 9.74 -50.93
N GLU A 411 18.12 9.47 -50.12
CA GLU A 411 19.36 10.26 -50.07
C GLU A 411 20.26 10.06 -51.31
N PHE A 412 20.30 8.85 -51.86
CA PHE A 412 21.04 8.56 -53.09
C PHE A 412 20.25 8.84 -54.39
N GLY A 413 18.97 9.22 -54.29
CA GLY A 413 18.09 9.42 -55.43
C GLY A 413 17.79 8.13 -56.21
N VAL A 414 17.68 7.00 -55.52
CA VAL A 414 17.48 5.68 -56.13
C VAL A 414 16.38 4.88 -55.43
N THR A 415 15.71 4.00 -56.16
CA THR A 415 14.67 3.12 -55.59
C THR A 415 15.22 2.23 -54.47
N ARG A 416 14.39 1.91 -53.47
CA ARG A 416 14.66 0.93 -52.40
C ARG A 416 15.31 -0.36 -52.90
N GLU A 417 14.77 -0.96 -53.98
CA GLU A 417 15.27 -2.23 -54.50
C GLU A 417 16.69 -2.10 -55.06
N ARG A 418 17.04 -0.92 -55.59
CA ARG A 418 18.39 -0.65 -56.06
C ARG A 418 19.39 -0.55 -54.90
N ILE A 419 19.02 0.05 -53.77
CA ILE A 419 19.85 0.03 -52.55
C ILE A 419 20.05 -1.40 -52.04
N ARG A 420 18.98 -2.20 -52.00
CA ARG A 420 19.06 -3.62 -51.61
C ARG A 420 20.04 -4.41 -52.49
N GLN A 421 20.04 -4.17 -53.80
CA GLN A 421 20.99 -4.78 -54.73
C GLN A 421 22.44 -4.35 -54.45
N ILE A 422 22.67 -3.06 -54.17
CA ILE A 422 24.00 -2.51 -53.84
C ILE A 422 24.50 -3.12 -52.52
N GLU A 423 23.65 -3.19 -51.50
CA GLU A 423 23.94 -3.84 -50.21
C GLU A 423 24.31 -5.31 -50.40
N ALA A 424 23.48 -6.09 -51.08
CA ALA A 424 23.74 -7.52 -51.31
C ALA A 424 25.05 -7.75 -52.08
N LYS A 425 25.36 -6.89 -53.05
CA LYS A 425 26.62 -6.93 -53.80
C LYS A 425 27.81 -6.59 -52.90
N ALA A 426 27.70 -5.56 -52.06
CA ALA A 426 28.74 -5.16 -51.12
C ALA A 426 29.00 -6.25 -50.07
N LEU A 427 27.96 -6.80 -49.45
CA LEU A 427 28.06 -7.92 -48.51
C LEU A 427 28.68 -9.17 -49.15
N ARG A 428 28.35 -9.47 -50.41
CA ARG A 428 28.97 -10.58 -51.15
C ARG A 428 30.48 -10.38 -51.34
N LYS A 429 30.92 -9.14 -51.60
CA LYS A 429 32.36 -8.79 -51.68
C LYS A 429 33.05 -8.90 -50.32
N LEU A 430 32.40 -8.44 -49.25
CA LEU A 430 32.91 -8.50 -47.87
C LEU A 430 33.04 -9.94 -47.35
N ARG A 431 32.13 -10.83 -47.79
CA ARG A 431 32.15 -12.27 -47.45
C ARG A 431 33.27 -13.06 -48.14
N HIS A 432 34.05 -12.45 -49.02
CA HIS A 432 35.18 -13.13 -49.65
C HIS A 432 36.24 -13.50 -48.59
N PRO A 433 36.81 -14.72 -48.59
CA PRO A 433 37.67 -15.23 -47.51
C PRO A 433 38.85 -14.33 -47.14
N ILE A 434 39.42 -13.64 -48.13
CA ILE A 434 40.54 -12.70 -47.93
C ILE A 434 40.16 -11.54 -46.99
N ARG A 435 38.91 -11.06 -47.06
CA ARG A 435 38.41 -9.92 -46.26
C ARG A 435 37.79 -10.39 -44.95
N SER A 436 37.00 -11.46 -44.99
CA SER A 436 36.31 -11.98 -43.81
C SER A 436 37.25 -12.64 -42.80
N ARG A 437 38.43 -13.11 -43.21
CA ARG A 437 39.41 -13.73 -42.30
C ARG A 437 39.92 -12.76 -41.23
N LYS A 438 40.11 -11.46 -41.55
CA LYS A 438 40.56 -10.43 -40.59
C LYS A 438 39.52 -10.18 -39.48
N LEU A 439 38.24 -10.20 -39.83
CA LEU A 439 37.13 -9.92 -38.88
C LEU A 439 36.70 -11.14 -38.07
N ARG A 440 37.17 -12.34 -38.44
CA ARG A 440 36.75 -13.60 -37.82
C ARG A 440 37.26 -13.76 -36.40
N ASP A 441 38.37 -13.12 -36.07
CA ASP A 441 38.99 -13.16 -34.74
C ASP A 441 38.20 -12.34 -33.70
N TYR A 442 37.27 -11.49 -34.14
CA TYR A 442 36.38 -10.69 -33.27
C TYR A 442 34.99 -11.34 -33.06
N LEU A 443 34.74 -12.50 -33.69
CA LEU A 443 33.60 -13.37 -33.41
C LEU A 443 34.01 -14.30 -32.24
N GLY A 444 34.14 -13.71 -31.06
CA GLY A 444 34.29 -14.40 -29.78
C GLY A 444 32.94 -14.62 -29.14
#